data_AF-A0A961CKK1-F1
#
_entry.id   AF-A0A961CKK1-F1
#
_cell.length_a   1.000
_cell.length_b   1.000
_cell.length_c   1.000
_cell.angle_alpha   90.00
_cell.angle_beta   90.00
_cell.angle_gamma   90.00
#
_symmetry.space_group_name_H-M   'P 1'
#
loop_
_entity.id
_entity.type
_entity.pdbx_description
1 polymer ?
#
loop_
_entity_poly.entity_id
_entity_poly.type
_entity_poly.pdbx_seq_one_letter_code
_entity_poly.pdbx_strand_id
1 'polypeptide(L)'
;MPTGPRSGRAKGRGSGGRGPSTGGGGRGSGARGSGSGGGRAASGGKSGAGKSPSKGGAGKGGARKGAAGGGGGSGGGGGRPVPGRARGLGGEQVEGRQAVRELLLAGTRRVREVLIAVDPDEDIGPAQDLADLAADVGVGVRQVTRRKLDGIARTDAPQGVVAMAAPLPEHLLEELLVPSERGAVPFLLAVDGVTDPGNLGALLRSAECAGVTGVVLPRHRAVHVTPAVTKAAAGAVEHLPIAVVGGLPSAVAELRRAGVTVIGMDMAGVPLHRASVPVDQPVCLVLGSEGKGISRLVRERCDEVLALPLLGQLASLNVAAAGAVACYEVARRRLLAGDADGG
;
A
#
# COMPACT_ATOMS: atom_id res chain seq x y z
N MET A 1 24.07 -56.57 35.49
CA MET A 1 23.45 -57.08 36.73
C MET A 1 22.26 -56.17 37.03
N PRO A 2 21.10 -56.73 37.38
CA PRO A 2 19.88 -56.76 36.55
C PRO A 2 18.71 -55.97 37.22
N THR A 3 17.52 -55.73 36.65
CA THR A 3 16.46 -56.71 36.27
C THR A 3 15.37 -56.04 35.41
N GLY A 4 14.98 -56.66 34.28
CA GLY A 4 13.61 -56.54 33.73
C GLY A 4 12.66 -57.53 34.44
N PRO A 5 11.59 -58.08 33.82
CA PRO A 5 10.75 -57.63 32.70
C PRO A 5 9.22 -57.87 32.98
N ARG A 6 8.33 -57.62 31.99
CA ARG A 6 7.10 -58.39 31.59
C ARG A 6 6.16 -57.48 30.77
N SER A 7 5.98 -57.67 29.46
CA SER A 7 5.27 -58.72 28.69
C SER A 7 3.74 -58.71 28.83
N GLY A 8 3.04 -58.50 27.72
CA GLY A 8 1.60 -58.72 27.60
C GLY A 8 1.10 -58.58 26.15
N ARG A 9 1.27 -59.64 25.36
CA ARG A 9 0.77 -59.81 23.99
C ARG A 9 -0.33 -60.87 24.00
N ALA A 10 -1.51 -60.58 23.43
CA ALA A 10 -2.52 -61.54 22.96
C ALA A 10 -3.29 -60.83 21.82
N LYS A 11 -3.18 -61.17 20.52
CA LYS A 11 -3.61 -62.36 19.76
C LYS A 11 -5.07 -62.78 19.96
N GLY A 12 -5.88 -62.63 18.89
CA GLY A 12 -6.80 -63.68 18.49
C GLY A 12 -8.04 -63.30 17.67
N ARG A 13 -7.97 -63.59 16.35
CA ARG A 13 -9.02 -64.20 15.47
C ARG A 13 -10.29 -63.36 15.17
N GLY A 14 -10.78 -63.17 13.95
CA GLY A 14 -10.57 -63.82 12.64
C GLY A 14 -11.85 -64.54 12.17
N SER A 15 -12.50 -64.05 11.11
CA SER A 15 -13.33 -64.77 10.10
C SER A 15 -14.21 -63.74 9.37
N GLY A 16 -14.08 -63.48 8.06
CA GLY A 16 -14.57 -64.33 6.95
C GLY A 16 -16.03 -63.96 6.67
N GLY A 17 -16.54 -63.69 5.47
CA GLY A 17 -16.04 -63.65 4.10
C GLY A 17 -17.24 -63.45 3.16
N ARG A 18 -16.94 -63.35 1.85
CA ARG A 18 -17.82 -63.56 0.67
C ARG A 18 -18.77 -62.42 0.22
N GLY A 19 -18.53 -61.96 -1.01
CA GLY A 19 -19.56 -61.40 -1.92
C GLY A 19 -20.52 -62.51 -2.42
N PRO A 20 -21.37 -62.28 -3.46
CA PRO A 20 -20.92 -61.85 -4.78
C PRO A 20 -21.88 -60.92 -5.59
N SER A 21 -21.39 -60.57 -6.79
CA SER A 21 -22.00 -60.07 -8.05
C SER A 21 -23.53 -60.02 -8.22
N THR A 22 -24.08 -59.04 -8.94
CA THR A 22 -24.36 -59.00 -10.41
C THR A 22 -25.21 -57.72 -10.63
N GLY A 23 -25.35 -57.05 -11.79
CA GLY A 23 -25.20 -57.36 -13.20
C GLY A 23 -26.15 -56.46 -14.02
N GLY A 24 -25.73 -56.01 -15.22
CA GLY A 24 -26.55 -55.53 -16.37
C GLY A 24 -27.32 -54.20 -16.20
N GLY A 25 -27.61 -53.39 -17.22
CA GLY A 25 -27.50 -53.52 -18.68
C GLY A 25 -28.51 -52.58 -19.36
N GLY A 26 -28.27 -52.20 -20.63
CA GLY A 26 -29.21 -51.48 -21.53
C GLY A 26 -28.81 -50.02 -21.78
N ARG A 27 -28.31 -49.56 -22.94
CA ARG A 27 -28.66 -49.66 -24.39
C ARG A 27 -30.02 -49.07 -24.79
N GLY A 28 -29.94 -48.12 -25.73
CA GLY A 28 -30.97 -47.76 -26.72
C GLY A 28 -31.90 -46.63 -26.27
N SER A 29 -32.37 -45.71 -27.11
CA SER A 29 -32.23 -45.52 -28.55
C SER A 29 -33.08 -44.32 -28.97
N GLY A 30 -32.62 -43.55 -29.96
CA GLY A 30 -33.45 -42.85 -30.93
C GLY A 30 -34.01 -41.48 -30.51
N ALA A 31 -34.37 -40.59 -31.42
CA ALA A 31 -34.21 -40.52 -32.87
C ALA A 31 -34.82 -39.17 -33.32
N ARG A 32 -34.18 -38.50 -34.29
CA ARG A 32 -34.80 -37.67 -35.35
C ARG A 32 -35.54 -36.38 -34.91
N GLY A 33 -35.62 -35.31 -35.69
CA GLY A 33 -35.29 -35.08 -37.10
C GLY A 33 -34.78 -33.65 -37.31
N SER A 34 -33.99 -33.46 -38.38
CA SER A 34 -34.40 -32.82 -39.63
C SER A 34 -34.34 -31.29 -39.54
N GLY A 35 -33.30 -30.65 -40.08
CA GLY A 35 -33.22 -30.33 -41.52
C GLY A 35 -33.63 -28.85 -41.65
N SER A 36 -33.04 -27.99 -42.48
CA SER A 36 -32.28 -28.20 -43.70
C SER A 36 -31.67 -26.86 -44.13
N GLY A 37 -30.58 -26.93 -44.90
CA GLY A 37 -30.20 -25.94 -45.90
C GLY A 37 -29.36 -24.79 -45.36
N GLY A 38 -28.17 -24.47 -45.89
CA GLY A 38 -27.56 -24.88 -47.15
C GLY A 38 -26.89 -23.66 -47.78
N GLY A 39 -25.64 -23.82 -48.23
CA GLY A 39 -24.88 -22.87 -49.06
C GLY A 39 -23.80 -22.11 -48.28
N ARG A 40 -22.53 -22.53 -48.27
CA ARG A 40 -21.48 -22.34 -49.33
C ARG A 40 -21.31 -20.87 -49.72
N ALA A 41 -20.12 -20.28 -49.86
CA ALA A 41 -18.74 -20.69 -49.68
C ALA A 41 -17.84 -19.43 -49.84
N ALA A 42 -16.59 -19.54 -49.37
CA ALA A 42 -15.35 -18.99 -49.95
C ALA A 42 -15.28 -17.46 -50.19
N SER A 43 -14.56 -16.69 -49.37
CA SER A 43 -13.08 -16.54 -49.29
C SER A 43 -12.46 -15.61 -50.34
N GLY A 44 -11.67 -14.65 -49.86
CA GLY A 44 -10.64 -13.89 -50.59
C GLY A 44 -11.12 -12.51 -51.05
N GLY A 45 -10.38 -11.41 -50.88
CA GLY A 45 -9.06 -11.18 -50.31
C GLY A 45 -8.64 -9.72 -50.54
N LYS A 46 -7.53 -9.34 -49.87
CA LYS A 46 -6.53 -8.33 -50.25
C LYS A 46 -6.91 -6.83 -50.35
N SER A 47 -6.37 -6.10 -49.36
CA SER A 47 -5.42 -4.96 -49.48
C SER A 47 -5.60 -3.89 -50.56
N GLY A 48 -5.59 -2.63 -50.15
CA GLY A 48 -5.27 -1.49 -51.02
C GLY A 48 -5.12 -0.19 -50.23
N ALA A 49 -3.87 0.26 -50.08
CA ALA A 49 -3.48 1.53 -49.47
C ALA A 49 -3.79 2.73 -50.38
N GLY A 50 -3.88 3.94 -49.80
CA GLY A 50 -3.40 5.14 -50.49
C GLY A 50 -4.11 6.47 -50.21
N LYS A 51 -3.30 7.40 -49.67
CA LYS A 51 -3.19 8.84 -50.03
C LYS A 51 -4.12 9.87 -49.37
N SER A 52 -3.52 10.64 -48.46
CA SER A 52 -3.60 12.12 -48.43
C SER A 52 -2.83 12.69 -49.65
N PRO A 53 -3.00 13.98 -50.08
CA PRO A 53 -2.59 15.15 -49.27
C PRO A 53 -3.35 16.50 -49.49
N SER A 54 -3.22 17.36 -48.46
CA SER A 54 -3.05 18.85 -48.41
C SER A 54 -3.54 19.79 -49.54
N LYS A 55 -4.17 20.94 -49.17
CA LYS A 55 -3.57 22.31 -49.11
C LYS A 55 -4.63 23.45 -49.12
N GLY A 56 -4.28 24.54 -48.41
CA GLY A 56 -4.66 25.95 -48.69
C GLY A 56 -5.89 26.48 -47.96
N GLY A 57 -5.93 27.62 -47.24
CA GLY A 57 -5.00 28.74 -47.06
C GLY A 57 -5.61 30.07 -47.54
N ALA A 58 -5.86 31.01 -46.60
CA ALA A 58 -6.10 32.49 -46.71
C ALA A 58 -7.25 32.91 -45.76
N GLY A 59 -7.24 33.98 -44.95
CA GLY A 59 -6.39 35.19 -44.86
C GLY A 59 -7.29 36.44 -44.90
N LYS A 60 -7.27 37.27 -43.83
CA LYS A 60 -7.73 38.69 -43.64
C LYS A 60 -8.31 38.83 -42.20
N GLY A 61 -8.04 39.82 -41.34
CA GLY A 61 -7.39 41.12 -41.43
C GLY A 61 -8.30 42.20 -40.79
N GLY A 62 -7.84 42.92 -39.75
CA GLY A 62 -8.27 44.33 -39.49
C GLY A 62 -9.14 44.70 -38.27
N ALA A 63 -8.48 45.07 -37.16
CA ALA A 63 -8.63 46.25 -36.28
C ALA A 63 -9.99 46.90 -35.83
N ARG A 64 -10.13 46.94 -34.48
CA ARG A 64 -10.38 48.08 -33.52
C ARG A 64 -11.67 48.93 -33.52
N LYS A 65 -12.32 48.97 -32.34
CA LYS A 65 -12.79 50.11 -31.47
C LYS A 65 -13.45 49.46 -30.23
N GLY A 66 -13.28 49.82 -28.96
CA GLY A 66 -12.93 51.07 -28.30
C GLY A 66 -14.15 51.57 -27.50
N ALA A 67 -14.28 51.19 -26.23
CA ALA A 67 -15.09 51.91 -25.22
C ALA A 67 -14.75 51.41 -23.79
N ALA A 68 -14.41 52.37 -22.93
CA ALA A 68 -14.11 52.20 -21.52
C ALA A 68 -15.38 52.36 -20.66
N GLY A 69 -15.36 51.78 -19.45
CA GLY A 69 -16.27 52.20 -18.38
C GLY A 69 -16.48 51.17 -17.26
N GLY A 70 -15.97 51.47 -16.06
CA GLY A 70 -16.70 51.25 -14.80
C GLY A 70 -16.41 49.99 -13.97
N GLY A 71 -15.46 50.12 -13.05
CA GLY A 71 -15.55 49.79 -11.61
C GLY A 71 -16.28 48.54 -11.09
N GLY A 72 -15.57 47.76 -10.26
CA GLY A 72 -16.18 46.83 -9.31
C GLY A 72 -15.20 45.77 -8.81
N GLY A 73 -14.49 46.05 -7.71
CA GLY A 73 -13.54 45.12 -7.12
C GLY A 73 -14.20 43.92 -6.44
N SER A 74 -13.63 42.74 -6.66
CA SER A 74 -13.64 41.64 -5.69
C SER A 74 -12.33 40.86 -5.83
N GLY A 75 -11.43 41.08 -4.87
CA GLY A 75 -10.14 40.41 -4.79
C GLY A 75 -10.31 38.94 -4.38
N GLY A 76 -10.68 38.09 -5.32
CA GLY A 76 -10.57 36.64 -5.21
C GLY A 76 -9.10 36.23 -5.35
N GLY A 77 -8.36 36.27 -4.25
CA GLY A 77 -6.97 35.81 -4.17
C GLY A 77 -6.87 34.28 -4.28
N GLY A 78 -7.15 33.73 -5.46
CA GLY A 78 -6.73 32.39 -5.85
C GLY A 78 -5.21 32.36 -5.95
N GLY A 79 -4.55 32.02 -4.84
CA GLY A 79 -3.10 31.87 -4.77
C GLY A 79 -2.62 30.84 -5.80
N ARG A 80 -2.05 31.34 -6.90
CA ARG A 80 -1.31 30.56 -7.89
C ARG A 80 -0.17 29.83 -7.15
N PRO A 81 0.01 28.51 -7.34
CA PRO A 81 1.02 27.77 -6.59
C PRO A 81 2.41 28.36 -6.87
N VAL A 82 3.07 28.79 -5.81
CA VAL A 82 4.43 29.33 -5.86
C VAL A 82 5.37 28.18 -6.26
N PRO A 83 6.09 28.26 -7.38
CA PRO A 83 7.07 27.24 -7.74
C PRO A 83 8.36 27.49 -6.94
N GLY A 84 8.93 26.45 -6.32
CA GLY A 84 10.34 26.49 -5.90
C GLY A 84 10.67 26.21 -4.43
N ARG A 85 9.76 25.72 -3.59
CA ARG A 85 10.16 25.02 -2.36
C ARG A 85 10.05 23.53 -2.63
N ALA A 86 11.15 22.78 -2.51
CA ALA A 86 11.06 21.32 -2.46
C ALA A 86 9.98 20.99 -1.43
N ARG A 87 8.84 20.43 -1.88
CA ARG A 87 7.83 19.95 -0.94
C ARG A 87 8.51 18.83 -0.17
N GLY A 88 8.63 19.02 1.14
CA GLY A 88 9.07 17.95 2.02
C GLY A 88 8.08 16.78 1.98
N LEU A 89 8.44 15.69 2.63
CA LEU A 89 7.62 14.47 2.78
C LEU A 89 6.17 14.74 3.25
N GLY A 90 5.96 15.83 3.98
CA GLY A 90 4.65 16.27 4.46
C GLY A 90 4.45 15.96 5.94
N GLY A 91 3.21 15.69 6.33
CA GLY A 91 2.83 15.36 7.71
C GLY A 91 2.57 16.55 8.62
N GLU A 92 2.65 17.80 8.16
CA GLU A 92 2.51 19.00 8.99
C GLU A 92 1.12 19.14 9.64
N GLN A 93 0.10 18.53 9.05
CA GLN A 93 -1.26 18.48 9.59
C GLN A 93 -1.66 17.01 9.76
N VAL A 94 -1.95 16.62 11.01
CA VAL A 94 -2.35 15.27 11.39
C VAL A 94 -3.79 15.31 11.87
N GLU A 95 -4.63 14.43 11.32
CA GLU A 95 -6.06 14.40 11.62
C GLU A 95 -6.48 13.04 12.18
N GLY A 96 -7.43 13.06 13.10
CA GLY A 96 -7.96 11.86 13.75
C GLY A 96 -7.28 11.58 15.09
N ARG A 97 -8.09 11.12 16.05
CA ARG A 97 -7.67 10.95 17.45
C ARG A 97 -6.46 10.03 17.60
N GLN A 98 -6.46 8.88 16.93
CA GLN A 98 -5.37 7.90 17.04
C GLN A 98 -4.06 8.41 16.44
N ALA A 99 -4.12 9.05 15.27
CA ALA A 99 -2.93 9.58 14.62
C ALA A 99 -2.29 10.72 15.45
N VAL A 100 -3.11 11.59 16.05
CA VAL A 100 -2.61 12.66 16.93
C VAL A 100 -2.07 12.09 18.25
N ARG A 101 -2.74 11.09 18.84
CA ARG A 101 -2.23 10.40 20.04
C ARG A 101 -0.85 9.83 19.80
N GLU A 102 -0.68 9.11 18.68
CA GLU A 102 0.58 8.46 18.36
C GLU A 102 1.69 9.48 18.04
N LEU A 103 1.37 10.58 17.35
CA LEU A 103 2.28 11.71 17.16
C LEU A 103 2.81 12.26 18.48
N LEU A 104 1.94 12.45 19.47
CA LEU A 104 2.34 12.97 20.79
C LEU A 104 3.22 11.96 21.55
N LEU A 105 2.89 10.66 21.48
CA LEU A 105 3.67 9.60 22.14
C LEU A 105 5.04 9.37 21.50
N ALA A 106 5.12 9.41 20.17
CA ALA A 106 6.35 9.17 19.44
C ALA A 106 7.38 10.28 19.71
N GLY A 107 6.93 11.53 19.83
CA GLY A 107 7.80 12.66 20.18
C GLY A 107 8.93 12.94 19.18
N THR A 108 8.85 12.39 17.97
CA THR A 108 9.91 12.44 16.94
C THR A 108 10.05 13.81 16.28
N ARG A 109 9.04 14.67 16.41
CA ARG A 109 9.00 16.02 15.83
C ARG A 109 8.16 16.98 16.66
N ARG A 110 8.45 18.28 16.54
CA ARG A 110 7.76 19.32 17.31
C ARG A 110 6.29 19.44 16.91
N VAL A 111 5.38 19.27 17.87
CA VAL A 111 3.96 19.60 17.74
C VAL A 111 3.75 21.05 18.21
N ARG A 112 3.03 21.84 17.40
CA ARG A 112 2.78 23.28 17.65
C ARG A 112 1.51 23.49 18.45
N GLU A 113 0.42 22.86 18.04
CA GLU A 113 -0.88 22.92 18.72
C GLU A 113 -1.72 21.70 18.37
N VAL A 114 -2.63 21.33 19.27
CA VAL A 114 -3.71 20.37 19.04
C VAL A 114 -5.05 21.10 19.13
N LEU A 115 -5.90 20.89 18.14
CA LEU A 115 -7.26 21.41 18.06
C LEU A 115 -8.23 20.28 18.34
N ILE A 116 -9.14 20.51 19.29
CA ILE A 116 -10.20 19.56 19.62
C ILE A 116 -11.55 20.25 19.38
N ALA A 117 -12.41 19.61 18.58
CA ALA A 117 -13.78 20.05 18.41
C ALA A 117 -14.55 19.78 19.70
N VAL A 118 -15.20 20.82 20.20
CA VAL A 118 -16.09 20.76 21.36
C VAL A 118 -17.44 21.33 20.91
N ASP A 119 -18.52 20.62 21.21
CA ASP A 119 -19.87 21.10 20.96
C ASP A 119 -20.26 22.13 22.03
N PRO A 120 -21.12 23.11 21.70
CA PRO A 120 -21.60 24.06 22.70
C PRO A 120 -22.26 23.30 23.85
N ASP A 121 -21.90 23.65 25.09
CA ASP A 121 -22.41 23.06 26.33
C ASP A 121 -21.98 21.61 26.62
N GLU A 122 -21.04 21.04 25.84
CA GLU A 122 -20.41 19.76 26.13
C GLU A 122 -18.94 19.93 26.56
N ASP A 123 -18.46 19.02 27.41
CA ASP A 123 -17.05 18.91 27.74
C ASP A 123 -16.27 18.21 26.61
N ILE A 124 -14.93 18.23 26.69
CA ILE A 124 -14.02 17.60 25.72
C ILE A 124 -14.26 16.07 25.58
N GLY A 125 -14.97 15.47 26.54
CA GLY A 125 -15.56 14.14 26.43
C GLY A 125 -14.53 13.06 26.08
N PRO A 126 -14.75 12.23 25.05
CA PRO A 126 -13.84 11.16 24.65
C PRO A 126 -12.43 11.59 24.20
N ALA A 127 -12.15 12.89 24.12
CA ALA A 127 -10.84 13.42 23.76
C ALA A 127 -10.10 14.05 24.97
N GLN A 128 -10.64 13.92 26.19
CA GLN A 128 -9.96 14.37 27.41
C GLN A 128 -8.62 13.66 27.61
N ASP A 129 -8.57 12.35 27.36
CA ASP A 129 -7.34 11.54 27.41
C ASP A 129 -6.23 12.10 26.51
N LEU A 130 -6.61 12.62 25.34
CA LEU A 130 -5.69 13.25 24.40
C LEU A 130 -5.26 14.64 24.86
N ALA A 131 -6.17 15.40 25.49
CA ALA A 131 -5.83 16.70 26.05
C ALA A 131 -4.83 16.59 27.21
N ASP A 132 -5.02 15.59 28.08
CA ASP A 132 -4.12 15.26 29.18
C ASP A 132 -2.74 14.85 28.63
N LEU A 133 -2.71 13.94 27.65
CA LEU A 133 -1.47 13.54 26.99
C LEU A 133 -0.74 14.74 26.35
N ALA A 134 -1.46 15.62 25.68
CA ALA A 134 -0.87 16.82 25.09
C ALA A 134 -0.28 17.75 26.16
N ALA A 135 -0.95 17.91 27.29
CA ALA A 135 -0.45 18.68 28.42
C ALA A 135 0.83 18.05 29.02
N ASP A 136 0.87 16.72 29.18
CA ASP A 136 2.03 15.99 29.71
C ASP A 136 3.29 16.19 28.87
N VAL A 137 3.14 16.29 27.53
CA VAL A 137 4.25 16.57 26.61
C VAL A 137 4.44 18.06 26.31
N GLY A 138 3.75 18.96 27.03
CA GLY A 138 3.91 20.40 26.93
C GLY A 138 3.36 21.04 25.64
N VAL A 139 2.37 20.40 25.02
CA VAL A 139 1.72 20.86 23.77
C VAL A 139 0.40 21.55 24.10
N GLY A 140 0.22 22.77 23.59
CA GLY A 140 -1.01 23.53 23.80
C GLY A 140 -2.22 22.91 23.10
N VAL A 141 -3.32 22.74 23.84
CA VAL A 141 -4.62 22.29 23.34
C VAL A 141 -5.55 23.49 23.22
N ARG A 142 -6.18 23.65 22.05
CA ARG A 142 -7.16 24.69 21.78
C ARG A 142 -8.49 24.07 21.38
N GLN A 143 -9.48 24.28 22.24
CA GLN A 143 -10.86 23.89 21.94
C GLN A 143 -11.45 24.82 20.88
N VAL A 144 -12.16 24.25 19.91
CA VAL A 144 -12.80 24.98 18.80
C VAL A 144 -14.17 24.40 18.51
N THR A 145 -15.06 25.19 17.90
CA THR A 145 -16.35 24.65 17.44
C THR A 145 -16.14 23.62 16.33
N ARG A 146 -17.06 22.66 16.21
CA ARG A 146 -17.00 21.63 15.16
C ARG A 146 -16.89 22.23 13.76
N ARG A 147 -17.72 23.23 13.47
CA ARG A 147 -17.70 23.98 12.20
C ARG A 147 -16.33 24.59 11.89
N LYS A 148 -15.65 25.13 12.91
CA LYS A 148 -14.30 25.72 12.72
C LYS A 148 -13.27 24.63 12.45
N LEU A 149 -13.34 23.50 13.14
CA LEU A 149 -12.43 22.37 12.91
C LEU A 149 -12.63 21.78 11.51
N ASP A 150 -13.87 21.56 11.08
CA ASP A 150 -14.18 21.03 9.75
C ASP A 150 -13.70 21.97 8.64
N GLY A 151 -13.68 23.29 8.87
CA GLY A 151 -13.08 24.27 7.94
C GLY A 151 -11.54 24.26 7.88
N ILE A 152 -10.87 23.67 8.88
CA ILE A 152 -9.41 23.50 8.93
C ILE A 152 -9.01 22.12 8.39
N ALA A 153 -9.86 21.12 8.60
CA ALA A 153 -9.64 19.76 8.16
C ALA A 153 -9.49 19.67 6.65
N ARG A 154 -8.63 18.76 6.23
CA ARG A 154 -8.34 18.41 4.83
C ARG A 154 -8.86 17.01 4.51
N THR A 155 -9.33 16.25 5.49
CA THR A 155 -10.05 14.99 5.30
C THR A 155 -11.54 15.16 5.60
N ASP A 156 -12.38 14.33 4.99
CA ASP A 156 -13.85 14.41 5.14
C ASP A 156 -14.35 14.05 6.56
N ALA A 157 -13.49 13.49 7.40
CA ALA A 157 -13.89 13.01 8.73
C ALA A 157 -12.74 13.14 9.74
N PRO A 158 -12.34 14.36 10.15
CA PRO A 158 -11.21 14.59 11.05
C PRO A 158 -11.38 14.00 12.47
N GLN A 159 -12.55 13.38 12.76
CA GLN A 159 -12.90 12.80 14.06
C GLN A 159 -12.79 13.81 15.21
N GLY A 160 -12.97 15.10 14.93
CA GLY A 160 -12.95 16.16 15.92
C GLY A 160 -11.56 16.50 16.48
N VAL A 161 -10.47 16.02 15.86
CA VAL A 161 -9.10 16.29 16.34
C VAL A 161 -8.18 16.61 15.17
N VAL A 162 -7.44 17.71 15.27
CA VAL A 162 -6.39 18.09 14.31
C VAL A 162 -5.16 18.56 15.07
N ALA A 163 -3.97 18.08 14.71
CA ALA A 163 -2.70 18.60 15.22
C ALA A 163 -1.88 19.26 14.11
N MET A 164 -1.17 20.32 14.48
CA MET A 164 -0.20 20.99 13.61
C MET A 164 1.21 20.70 14.10
N ALA A 165 2.07 20.16 13.24
CA ALA A 165 3.43 19.73 13.58
C ALA A 165 4.48 20.25 12.57
N ALA A 166 5.76 20.16 12.94
CA ALA A 166 6.86 20.26 11.98
C ALA A 166 6.76 19.11 10.96
N PRO A 167 7.22 19.25 9.70
CA PRO A 167 7.15 18.15 8.72
C PRO A 167 7.88 16.90 9.21
N LEU A 168 7.50 15.74 8.69
CA LEU A 168 8.24 14.50 8.93
C LEU A 168 9.67 14.62 8.40
N PRO A 169 10.67 14.07 9.12
CA PRO A 169 12.03 14.02 8.61
C PRO A 169 12.11 13.13 7.37
N GLU A 170 12.86 13.58 6.38
CA GLU A 170 13.26 12.74 5.24
C GLU A 170 14.57 12.06 5.60
N HIS A 171 14.60 10.73 5.48
CA HIS A 171 15.79 9.93 5.69
C HIS A 171 16.53 9.68 4.38
N LEU A 172 17.83 9.45 4.47
CA LEU A 172 18.61 8.94 3.35
C LEU A 172 18.38 7.43 3.18
N LEU A 173 18.60 6.91 1.98
CA LEU A 173 18.36 5.50 1.69
C LEU A 173 19.30 4.59 2.51
N GLU A 174 20.56 5.00 2.63
CA GLU A 174 21.58 4.33 3.42
C GLU A 174 21.28 4.31 4.92
N GLU A 175 20.58 5.31 5.45
CA GLU A 175 20.18 5.35 6.87
C GLU A 175 19.19 4.24 7.20
N LEU A 176 18.35 3.83 6.24
CA LEU A 176 17.39 2.74 6.42
C LEU A 176 18.06 1.36 6.54
N LEU A 177 19.34 1.25 6.18
CA LEU A 177 20.11 0.00 6.24
C LEU A 177 20.78 -0.21 7.59
N VAL A 178 20.83 0.82 8.43
CA VAL A 178 21.40 0.72 9.77
C VAL A 178 20.44 -0.13 10.62
N PRO A 179 20.90 -1.25 11.22
CA PRO A 179 20.08 -2.02 12.13
C PRO A 179 19.56 -1.14 13.26
N SER A 180 18.32 -1.37 13.68
CA SER A 180 17.77 -0.64 14.84
C SER A 180 18.58 -0.95 16.10
N GLU A 181 18.42 -0.14 17.15
CA GLU A 181 19.09 -0.38 18.44
C GLU A 181 18.78 -1.76 19.04
N ARG A 182 17.67 -2.40 18.62
CA ARG A 182 17.29 -3.76 19.01
C ARG A 182 17.93 -4.85 18.14
N GLY A 183 18.86 -4.48 17.26
CA GLY A 183 19.56 -5.40 16.36
C GLY A 183 18.69 -5.98 15.24
N ALA A 184 17.54 -5.37 14.94
CA ALA A 184 16.64 -5.91 13.92
C ALA A 184 17.28 -5.81 12.54
N VAL A 185 17.35 -6.95 11.84
CA VAL A 185 17.82 -7.01 10.45
C VAL A 185 16.91 -6.13 9.58
N PRO A 186 17.45 -5.25 8.72
CA PRO A 186 16.62 -4.35 7.91
C PRO A 186 15.53 -5.09 7.14
N PHE A 187 14.32 -4.55 7.22
CA PHE A 187 13.16 -5.01 6.47
C PHE A 187 12.49 -3.78 5.86
N LEU A 188 12.74 -3.55 4.58
CA LEU A 188 12.30 -2.36 3.89
C LEU A 188 11.06 -2.61 3.05
N LEU A 189 10.27 -1.56 2.87
CA LEU A 189 9.15 -1.54 1.94
C LEU A 189 9.33 -0.40 0.93
N ALA A 190 9.40 -0.72 -0.35
CA ALA A 190 9.41 0.24 -1.45
C ALA A 190 8.04 0.27 -2.15
N VAL A 191 7.50 1.46 -2.40
CA VAL A 191 6.14 1.63 -2.94
C VAL A 191 6.16 2.28 -4.32
N ASP A 192 5.84 1.51 -5.36
CA ASP A 192 5.89 1.92 -6.77
C ASP A 192 4.50 2.31 -7.31
N GLY A 193 4.27 3.63 -7.42
CA GLY A 193 3.10 4.15 -8.13
C GLY A 193 1.77 4.05 -7.37
N VAL A 194 1.79 3.89 -6.04
CA VAL A 194 0.59 4.04 -5.22
C VAL A 194 0.24 5.52 -5.11
N THR A 195 -0.91 5.90 -5.67
CA THR A 195 -1.37 7.29 -5.73
C THR A 195 -2.54 7.59 -4.80
N ASP A 196 -3.20 6.56 -4.27
CA ASP A 196 -4.31 6.72 -3.35
C ASP A 196 -3.81 6.90 -1.91
N PRO A 197 -4.15 8.02 -1.22
CA PRO A 197 -3.73 8.27 0.16
C PRO A 197 -4.17 7.20 1.16
N GLY A 198 -5.39 6.64 0.98
CA GLY A 198 -5.95 5.64 1.87
C GLY A 198 -5.17 4.33 1.81
N ASN A 199 -4.90 3.86 0.59
CA ASN A 199 -4.08 2.68 0.34
C ASN A 199 -2.66 2.84 0.87
N LEU A 200 -2.01 3.99 0.66
CA LEU A 200 -0.68 4.22 1.23
C LEU A 200 -0.73 4.17 2.76
N GLY A 201 -1.66 4.88 3.40
CA GLY A 201 -1.76 4.88 4.86
C GLY A 201 -2.03 3.49 5.45
N ALA A 202 -2.98 2.75 4.88
CA ALA A 202 -3.30 1.38 5.32
C ALA A 202 -2.10 0.42 5.13
N LEU A 203 -1.35 0.59 4.05
CA LEU A 203 -0.13 -0.16 3.79
C LEU A 203 0.95 0.16 4.83
N LEU A 204 1.23 1.44 5.10
CA LEU A 204 2.22 1.87 6.11
C LEU A 204 1.87 1.34 7.50
N ARG A 205 0.58 1.38 7.87
CA ARG A 205 0.12 0.80 9.13
C ARG A 205 0.40 -0.70 9.21
N SER A 206 0.07 -1.44 8.16
CA SER A 206 0.28 -2.88 8.13
C SER A 206 1.78 -3.23 8.13
N ALA A 207 2.59 -2.41 7.45
CA ALA A 207 4.04 -2.56 7.37
C ALA A 207 4.70 -2.36 8.75
N GLU A 208 4.36 -1.27 9.44
CA GLU A 208 4.85 -1.00 10.81
C GLU A 208 4.52 -2.16 11.74
N CYS A 209 3.26 -2.60 11.77
CA CYS A 209 2.84 -3.71 12.62
C CYS A 209 3.49 -5.06 12.25
N ALA A 210 3.90 -5.23 10.98
CA ALA A 210 4.61 -6.42 10.51
C ALA A 210 6.13 -6.36 10.78
N GLY A 211 6.64 -5.28 11.37
CA GLY A 211 8.06 -5.11 11.68
C GLY A 211 8.91 -4.59 10.52
N VAL A 212 8.31 -3.91 9.54
CA VAL A 212 9.06 -3.13 8.54
C VAL A 212 9.85 -2.03 9.26
N THR A 213 11.13 -1.91 8.95
CA THR A 213 12.08 -1.00 9.60
C THR A 213 12.29 0.31 8.83
N GLY A 214 11.80 0.40 7.59
CA GLY A 214 11.92 1.62 6.79
C GLY A 214 11.13 1.55 5.48
N VAL A 215 10.77 2.71 4.95
CA VAL A 215 9.96 2.84 3.74
C VAL A 215 10.65 3.70 2.69
N VAL A 216 10.60 3.27 1.43
CA VAL A 216 11.15 3.99 0.29
C VAL A 216 10.02 4.45 -0.63
N LEU A 217 9.86 5.77 -0.77
CA LEU A 217 8.85 6.38 -1.63
C LEU A 217 9.52 7.14 -2.79
N PRO A 218 8.99 7.06 -4.02
CA PRO A 218 9.48 7.88 -5.12
C PRO A 218 8.98 9.32 -5.00
N ARG A 219 9.85 10.28 -5.33
CA ARG A 219 9.53 11.72 -5.30
C ARG A 219 8.43 12.13 -6.29
N HIS A 220 8.25 11.35 -7.35
CA HIS A 220 7.30 11.63 -8.41
C HIS A 220 6.35 10.45 -8.60
N ARG A 221 5.12 10.74 -9.05
CA ARG A 221 4.08 9.74 -9.34
C ARG A 221 3.64 8.90 -8.13
N ALA A 222 3.80 9.43 -6.92
CA ALA A 222 3.30 8.85 -5.68
C ALA A 222 2.67 9.92 -4.79
N VAL A 223 1.72 9.48 -3.96
CA VAL A 223 1.23 10.27 -2.84
C VAL A 223 2.28 10.27 -1.74
N HIS A 224 2.54 11.44 -1.16
CA HIS A 224 3.42 11.58 0.02
C HIS A 224 2.55 11.69 1.29
N VAL A 225 3.13 12.03 2.43
CA VAL A 225 2.41 12.00 3.72
C VAL A 225 1.46 13.21 3.83
N THR A 226 0.23 13.02 3.33
CA THR A 226 -0.88 13.96 3.46
C THR A 226 -1.71 13.66 4.71
N PRO A 227 -2.60 14.57 5.16
CA PRO A 227 -3.49 14.31 6.30
C PRO A 227 -4.35 13.04 6.13
N ALA A 228 -4.73 12.72 4.89
CA ALA A 228 -5.44 11.47 4.60
C ALA A 228 -4.55 10.23 4.83
N VAL A 229 -3.26 10.31 4.47
CA VAL A 229 -2.28 9.24 4.74
C VAL A 229 -2.05 9.11 6.25
N THR A 230 -1.77 10.20 6.97
CA THR A 230 -1.51 10.15 8.41
C THR A 230 -2.67 9.54 9.18
N LYS A 231 -3.90 9.89 8.78
CA LYS A 231 -5.14 9.37 9.36
C LYS A 231 -5.32 7.87 9.06
N ALA A 232 -5.18 7.46 7.81
CA ALA A 232 -5.31 6.06 7.42
C ALA A 232 -4.19 5.17 8.02
N ALA A 233 -2.99 5.73 8.20
CA ALA A 233 -1.87 5.08 8.87
C ALA A 233 -2.05 4.93 10.38
N ALA A 234 -3.00 5.65 10.99
CA ALA A 234 -3.28 5.64 12.42
C ALA A 234 -2.02 5.81 13.29
N GLY A 235 -1.10 6.69 12.87
CA GLY A 235 0.14 6.99 13.61
C GLY A 235 1.39 6.24 13.17
N ALA A 236 1.28 5.21 12.32
CA ALA A 236 2.44 4.42 11.87
C ALA A 236 3.53 5.25 11.16
N VAL A 237 3.16 6.37 10.55
CA VAL A 237 4.11 7.30 9.90
C VAL A 237 5.11 7.94 10.87
N GLU A 238 4.82 7.94 12.18
CA GLU A 238 5.70 8.52 13.19
C GLU A 238 6.79 7.55 13.65
N HIS A 239 6.64 6.26 13.34
CA HIS A 239 7.53 5.17 13.75
C HIS A 239 8.32 4.54 12.60
N LEU A 240 7.96 4.87 11.36
CA LEU A 240 8.61 4.37 10.16
C LEU A 240 9.53 5.46 9.58
N PRO A 241 10.86 5.27 9.58
CA PRO A 241 11.76 6.10 8.80
C PRO A 241 11.42 6.01 7.31
N ILE A 242 11.26 7.15 6.64
CA ILE A 242 10.87 7.22 5.23
C ILE A 242 11.94 7.94 4.41
N ALA A 243 12.47 7.26 3.39
CA ALA A 243 13.36 7.84 2.39
C ALA A 243 12.60 8.20 1.11
N VAL A 244 12.80 9.42 0.62
CA VAL A 244 12.23 9.89 -0.65
C VAL A 244 13.30 9.88 -1.74
N VAL A 245 13.14 9.01 -2.73
CA VAL A 245 14.14 8.78 -3.78
C VAL A 245 13.71 9.40 -5.11
N GLY A 246 14.68 9.79 -5.95
CA GLY A 246 14.40 10.31 -7.30
C GLY A 246 13.64 9.31 -8.20
N GLY A 247 13.87 8.01 -7.99
CA GLY A 247 13.12 6.95 -8.64
C GLY A 247 13.51 5.56 -8.12
N LEU A 248 12.52 4.68 -8.01
CA LEU A 248 12.72 3.34 -7.47
C LEU A 248 13.71 2.45 -8.24
N PRO A 249 13.81 2.47 -9.58
CA PRO A 249 14.80 1.64 -10.26
C PRO A 249 16.23 1.88 -9.75
N SER A 250 16.60 3.14 -9.53
CA SER A 250 17.95 3.48 -9.05
C SER A 250 18.14 3.10 -7.59
N ALA A 251 17.14 3.34 -6.75
CA ALA A 251 17.14 2.93 -5.35
C ALA A 251 17.25 1.41 -5.19
N VAL A 252 16.50 0.63 -5.98
CA VAL A 252 16.60 -0.85 -6.00
C VAL A 252 18.02 -1.30 -6.37
N ALA A 253 18.63 -0.69 -7.39
CA ALA A 253 20.01 -1.03 -7.76
C ALA A 253 21.02 -0.69 -6.66
N GLU A 254 20.75 0.33 -5.85
CA GLU A 254 21.59 0.73 -4.72
C GLU A 254 21.43 -0.21 -3.53
N LEU A 255 20.20 -0.54 -3.16
CA LEU A 255 19.88 -1.53 -2.12
C LEU A 255 20.55 -2.88 -2.41
N ARG A 256 20.48 -3.35 -3.66
CA ARG A 256 21.15 -4.61 -4.07
C ARG A 256 22.67 -4.53 -3.95
N ARG A 257 23.28 -3.40 -4.35
CA ARG A 257 24.72 -3.17 -4.16
C ARG A 257 25.13 -3.16 -2.69
N ALA A 258 24.22 -2.76 -1.81
CA ALA A 258 24.41 -2.79 -0.36
C ALA A 258 24.07 -4.15 0.29
N GLY A 259 23.81 -5.20 -0.50
CA GLY A 259 23.53 -6.54 0.01
C GLY A 259 22.09 -6.79 0.46
N VAL A 260 21.16 -5.91 0.10
CA VAL A 260 19.73 -6.10 0.36
C VAL A 260 19.12 -6.96 -0.73
N THR A 261 18.45 -8.05 -0.33
CA THR A 261 17.65 -8.86 -1.27
C THR A 261 16.37 -8.11 -1.62
N VAL A 262 16.19 -7.77 -2.89
CA VAL A 262 15.01 -7.01 -3.34
C VAL A 262 14.01 -7.94 -4.01
N ILE A 263 12.80 -7.99 -3.45
CA ILE A 263 11.74 -8.88 -3.87
C ILE A 263 10.57 -8.02 -4.39
N GLY A 264 10.27 -8.14 -5.68
CA GLY A 264 9.12 -7.47 -6.29
C GLY A 264 7.84 -8.28 -6.12
N MET A 265 6.74 -7.63 -5.77
CA MET A 265 5.42 -8.27 -5.77
C MET A 265 4.69 -7.96 -7.08
N ASP A 266 4.42 -9.00 -7.86
CA ASP A 266 3.73 -8.91 -9.14
C ASP A 266 2.96 -10.20 -9.44
N MET A 267 1.82 -10.09 -10.13
CA MET A 267 0.99 -11.24 -10.47
C MET A 267 1.70 -12.28 -11.33
N ALA A 268 2.68 -11.88 -12.14
CA ALA A 268 3.48 -12.77 -12.98
C ALA A 268 4.67 -13.42 -12.23
N GLY A 269 4.72 -13.31 -10.91
CA GLY A 269 5.78 -13.87 -10.06
C GLY A 269 5.56 -15.32 -9.64
N VAL A 270 6.57 -15.87 -8.94
CA VAL A 270 6.48 -17.19 -8.28
C VAL A 270 5.55 -17.08 -7.07
N PRO A 271 4.67 -18.07 -6.79
CA PRO A 271 3.81 -18.02 -5.61
C PRO A 271 4.59 -17.77 -4.31
N LEU A 272 4.23 -16.70 -3.58
CA LEU A 272 4.93 -16.23 -2.39
C LEU A 272 5.12 -17.33 -1.33
N HIS A 273 4.11 -18.16 -1.12
CA HIS A 273 4.15 -19.27 -0.17
C HIS A 273 5.13 -20.40 -0.55
N ARG A 274 5.62 -20.40 -1.79
CA ARG A 274 6.62 -21.37 -2.30
C ARG A 274 8.02 -20.77 -2.43
N ALA A 275 8.14 -19.45 -2.35
CA ALA A 275 9.41 -18.77 -2.50
C ALA A 275 10.32 -19.02 -1.30
N SER A 276 11.63 -18.95 -1.50
CA SER A 276 12.59 -18.82 -0.40
C SER A 276 12.80 -17.33 -0.15
N VAL A 277 12.56 -16.88 1.08
CA VAL A 277 12.73 -15.46 1.45
C VAL A 277 13.79 -15.44 2.55
N PRO A 278 14.88 -14.67 2.39
CA PRO A 278 15.90 -14.57 3.41
C PRO A 278 15.32 -14.06 4.74
N VAL A 279 15.71 -14.70 5.85
CA VAL A 279 15.19 -14.41 7.20
C VAL A 279 16.20 -13.68 8.07
N ASP A 280 17.49 -13.94 7.83
CA ASP A 280 18.64 -13.42 8.56
C ASP A 280 19.37 -12.29 7.81
N GLN A 281 18.90 -11.95 6.60
CA GLN A 281 19.50 -10.94 5.74
C GLN A 281 18.56 -9.76 5.49
N PRO A 282 19.11 -8.58 5.13
CA PRO A 282 18.31 -7.43 4.73
C PRO A 282 17.41 -7.75 3.54
N VAL A 283 16.11 -7.44 3.66
CA VAL A 283 15.12 -7.65 2.60
C VAL A 283 14.40 -6.35 2.30
N CYS A 284 14.15 -6.08 1.02
CA CYS A 284 13.25 -5.02 0.57
C CYS A 284 12.12 -5.61 -0.27
N LEU A 285 10.88 -5.47 0.20
CA LEU A 285 9.69 -5.77 -0.60
C LEU A 285 9.35 -4.55 -1.47
N VAL A 286 9.05 -4.79 -2.75
CA VAL A 286 8.59 -3.74 -3.67
C VAL A 286 7.15 -4.00 -4.07
N LEU A 287 6.24 -3.10 -3.70
CA LEU A 287 4.82 -3.18 -4.03
C LEU A 287 4.48 -2.18 -5.12
N GLY A 288 3.78 -2.65 -6.15
CA GLY A 288 3.32 -1.81 -7.25
C GLY A 288 1.88 -1.35 -7.09
N SER A 289 1.48 -0.42 -7.95
CA SER A 289 0.09 0.03 -8.08
C SER A 289 -0.87 -1.13 -8.41
N GLU A 290 -2.11 -1.00 -7.96
CA GLU A 290 -3.16 -1.98 -8.26
C GLU A 290 -3.34 -2.17 -9.78
N GLY A 291 -3.46 -3.44 -10.20
CA GLY A 291 -3.64 -3.84 -11.60
C GLY A 291 -2.34 -3.82 -12.42
N LYS A 292 -1.60 -2.69 -12.44
CA LYS A 292 -0.36 -2.58 -13.24
C LYS A 292 0.84 -3.29 -12.61
N GLY A 293 0.80 -3.54 -11.30
CA GLY A 293 1.93 -4.10 -10.57
C GLY A 293 3.09 -3.14 -10.51
N ILE A 294 4.29 -3.69 -10.34
CA ILE A 294 5.54 -2.93 -10.29
C ILE A 294 5.98 -2.51 -11.70
N SER A 295 6.62 -1.35 -11.81
CA SER A 295 7.11 -0.86 -13.10
C SER A 295 8.16 -1.81 -13.69
N ARG A 296 8.19 -1.90 -15.02
CA ARG A 296 9.09 -2.82 -15.74
C ARG A 296 10.55 -2.71 -15.30
N LEU A 297 11.08 -1.49 -15.19
CA LEU A 297 12.48 -1.27 -14.80
C LEU A 297 12.77 -1.66 -13.34
N VAL A 298 11.78 -1.54 -12.45
CA VAL A 298 11.89 -2.04 -11.08
C VAL A 298 11.89 -3.57 -11.12
N ARG A 299 10.93 -4.18 -11.82
CA ARG A 299 10.82 -5.64 -11.98
C ARG A 299 12.09 -6.29 -12.51
N GLU A 300 12.70 -5.70 -13.54
CA GLU A 300 13.96 -6.20 -14.14
C GLU A 300 15.15 -6.10 -13.18
N ARG A 301 15.06 -5.30 -12.12
CA ARG A 301 16.13 -5.08 -11.15
C ARG A 301 15.93 -5.83 -9.83
N CYS A 302 14.74 -6.36 -9.56
CA CYS A 302 14.50 -7.22 -8.40
C CYS A 302 15.31 -8.52 -8.52
N ASP A 303 15.76 -9.07 -7.39
CA ASP A 303 16.39 -10.39 -7.33
C ASP A 303 15.36 -11.49 -7.60
N GLU A 304 14.16 -11.33 -7.05
CA GLU A 304 13.02 -12.22 -7.31
C GLU A 304 11.73 -11.43 -7.52
N VAL A 305 10.78 -12.04 -8.23
CA VAL A 305 9.43 -11.51 -8.40
C VAL A 305 8.44 -12.56 -7.91
N LEU A 306 7.67 -12.22 -6.90
CA LEU A 306 6.73 -13.10 -6.22
C LEU A 306 5.28 -12.66 -6.42
N ALA A 307 4.36 -13.61 -6.40
CA ALA A 307 2.94 -13.39 -6.60
C ALA A 307 2.13 -13.89 -5.40
N LEU A 308 1.07 -13.15 -5.06
CA LEU A 308 0.00 -13.70 -4.22
C LEU A 308 -0.95 -14.51 -5.11
N PRO A 309 -1.12 -15.82 -4.88
CA PRO A 309 -2.04 -16.63 -5.66
C PRO A 309 -3.48 -16.12 -5.50
N LEU A 310 -4.13 -15.79 -6.61
CA LEU A 310 -5.56 -15.47 -6.64
C LEU A 310 -6.31 -16.73 -7.06
N LEU A 311 -7.07 -17.30 -6.12
CA LEU A 311 -7.84 -18.52 -6.34
C LEU A 311 -9.31 -18.24 -6.77
N GLY A 312 -9.68 -16.96 -6.80
CA GLY A 312 -11.01 -16.49 -7.23
C GLY A 312 -11.04 -16.00 -8.67
N GLN A 313 -12.11 -15.28 -9.02
CA GLN A 313 -12.32 -14.74 -10.38
C GLN A 313 -11.72 -13.36 -10.60
N LEU A 314 -11.34 -12.66 -9.53
CA LEU A 314 -10.76 -11.32 -9.61
C LEU A 314 -9.29 -11.39 -10.04
N ALA A 315 -8.87 -10.42 -10.85
CA ALA A 315 -7.55 -10.38 -11.45
C ALA A 315 -6.49 -9.66 -10.59
N SER A 316 -6.90 -8.97 -9.53
CA SER A 316 -6.00 -8.24 -8.63
C SER A 316 -6.57 -8.19 -7.21
N LEU A 317 -5.67 -7.94 -6.26
CA LEU A 317 -5.98 -7.61 -4.88
C LEU A 317 -5.61 -6.14 -4.62
N ASN A 318 -6.32 -5.48 -3.71
CA ASN A 318 -5.97 -4.15 -3.24
C ASN A 318 -4.51 -4.12 -2.75
N VAL A 319 -3.75 -3.08 -3.12
CA VAL A 319 -2.31 -3.00 -2.82
C VAL A 319 -1.99 -3.02 -1.33
N ALA A 320 -2.82 -2.39 -0.48
CA ALA A 320 -2.59 -2.39 0.97
C ALA A 320 -2.83 -3.80 1.56
N ALA A 321 -3.88 -4.49 1.11
CA ALA A 321 -4.15 -5.88 1.51
C ALA A 321 -3.06 -6.84 1.02
N ALA A 322 -2.64 -6.72 -0.24
CA ALA A 322 -1.55 -7.52 -0.80
C ALA A 322 -0.24 -7.26 -0.04
N GLY A 323 0.06 -6.00 0.25
CA GLY A 323 1.22 -5.60 1.04
C GLY A 323 1.20 -6.13 2.46
N ALA A 324 0.05 -6.11 3.13
CA ALA A 324 -0.10 -6.70 4.46
C ALA A 324 0.24 -8.19 4.44
N VAL A 325 -0.35 -8.97 3.51
CA VAL A 325 -0.05 -10.41 3.38
C VAL A 325 1.44 -10.65 3.10
N ALA A 326 2.03 -9.88 2.18
CA ALA A 326 3.45 -10.01 1.86
C ALA A 326 4.35 -9.68 3.05
N CYS A 327 4.06 -8.59 3.78
CA CYS A 327 4.86 -8.19 4.93
C CYS A 327 4.78 -9.19 6.08
N TYR A 328 3.58 -9.67 6.39
CA TYR A 328 3.40 -10.68 7.43
C TYR A 328 4.01 -12.03 7.06
N GLU A 329 4.11 -12.38 5.78
CA GLU A 329 4.83 -13.61 5.40
C GLU A 329 6.34 -13.50 5.67
N VAL A 330 6.96 -12.34 5.42
CA VAL A 330 8.36 -12.10 5.81
C VAL A 330 8.49 -12.17 7.34
N ALA A 331 7.62 -11.45 8.06
CA ALA A 331 7.62 -11.43 9.52
C ALA A 331 7.46 -12.84 10.12
N ARG A 332 6.51 -13.63 9.61
CA ARG A 332 6.25 -15.01 10.03
C ARG A 332 7.49 -15.88 9.88
N ARG A 333 8.20 -15.77 8.75
CA ARG A 333 9.42 -16.55 8.50
C ARG A 333 10.56 -16.15 9.43
N ARG A 334 10.72 -14.85 9.70
CA ARG A 334 11.72 -14.35 10.65
C ARG A 334 11.44 -14.80 12.08
N LEU A 335 10.17 -14.77 12.51
CA LEU A 335 9.76 -15.28 13.82
C LEU A 335 10.04 -16.78 13.96
N LEU A 336 9.66 -17.59 12.96
CA LEU A 336 9.91 -19.04 12.97
C LEU A 336 11.40 -19.39 12.96
N ALA A 337 12.25 -18.58 12.31
CA ALA A 337 13.69 -18.76 12.34
C ALA A 337 14.28 -18.40 13.72
N GLY A 338 13.83 -17.29 14.33
CA GLY A 338 14.25 -16.91 15.67
C GLY A 338 13.86 -17.92 16.75
N ASP A 339 12.69 -18.55 16.64
CA ASP A 339 12.26 -19.63 17.54
C ASP A 339 13.12 -20.89 17.40
N ALA A 340 13.68 -21.15 16.21
CA ALA A 340 14.52 -22.32 15.93
C ALA A 340 15.95 -22.18 16.48
N ASP A 341 16.47 -20.95 16.57
CA ASP A 341 17.80 -20.66 17.12
C ASP A 341 17.80 -20.50 18.66
N GLY A 342 16.62 -20.39 19.27
CA GLY A 342 16.44 -20.17 20.72
C GLY A 342 16.05 -21.41 21.54
N GLY A 343 15.95 -22.59 20.93
CA GLY A 343 15.62 -23.88 21.58
C GLY A 343 16.77 -24.88 21.57
#